data_AF-A0A920RHD0-F1
#
_entry.id   AF-A0A920RHD0-F1
#
_cell.length_a   1.000
_cell.length_b   1.000
_cell.length_c   1.000
_cell.angle_alpha   90.00
_cell.angle_beta   90.00
_cell.angle_gamma   90.00
#
_symmetry.space_group_name_H-M   'P 1'
#
loop_
_entity.id
_entity.type
_entity.pdbx_description
1 polymer ?
#
loop_
_entity_poly.entity_id
_entity_poly.type
_entity_poly.pdbx_seq_one_letter_code
_entity_poly.pdbx_strand_id
1 'polypeptide(L)'
;MLVPRYYRLERAGVSAMLMDAPPMREQITPFITIAHHLNKLGLGAPEIFHHDKTNGFILMEDFGDNTFTQLLNSGTNEIDLYRSAVDVLIRLHENRAAIQIHVPPYDRQTMIDESLLMPDWYYPAIRGSHISTRIRQDYIDAWHQVLNHLPAFEPTLVLRDFQLTILFK
;
A
#
# COMPACT_ATOMS: atom_id res chain seq x y z
N MET A 1 -2.00 -5.45 18.55
CA MET A 1 -2.57 -5.47 17.18
C MET A 1 -1.90 -6.63 16.45
N LEU A 2 -2.66 -7.54 15.82
CA LEU A 2 -2.09 -8.71 15.12
C LEU A 2 -2.05 -8.37 13.63
N VAL A 3 -0.84 -8.14 13.12
CA VAL A 3 -0.53 -7.90 11.70
C VAL A 3 -0.21 -9.24 11.00
N PRO A 4 -0.37 -9.33 9.67
CA PRO A 4 0.11 -10.49 8.91
C PRO A 4 1.56 -10.80 9.23
N ARG A 5 1.86 -12.09 9.31
CA ARG A 5 3.23 -12.58 9.54
C ARG A 5 3.77 -13.15 8.25
N TYR A 6 5.04 -12.92 8.01
CA TYR A 6 5.75 -13.40 6.83
C TYR A 6 6.87 -14.31 7.27
N TYR A 7 6.93 -15.50 6.66
CA TYR A 7 7.93 -16.53 6.94
C TYR A 7 8.64 -16.87 5.63
N ARG A 8 9.97 -16.76 5.61
CA ARG A 8 10.78 -17.29 4.51
C ARG A 8 10.86 -18.80 4.65
N LEU A 9 10.55 -19.50 3.56
CA LEU A 9 10.66 -20.95 3.44
C LEU A 9 11.72 -21.26 2.38
N GLU A 10 12.59 -22.22 2.69
CA GLU A 10 13.63 -22.67 1.76
C GLU A 10 13.52 -24.17 1.53
N ARG A 11 13.59 -24.59 0.26
CA ARG A 11 13.65 -26.00 -0.11
C ARG A 11 14.53 -26.19 -1.33
N ALA A 12 15.58 -27.01 -1.17
CA ALA A 12 16.49 -27.37 -2.26
C ALA A 12 17.06 -26.15 -3.03
N GLY A 13 17.37 -25.06 -2.31
CA GLY A 13 17.90 -23.83 -2.90
C GLY A 13 16.87 -22.89 -3.54
N VAL A 14 15.57 -23.22 -3.45
CA VAL A 14 14.47 -22.34 -3.87
C VAL A 14 13.87 -21.69 -2.62
N SER A 15 13.66 -20.37 -2.67
CA SER A 15 13.04 -19.59 -1.60
C SER A 15 11.61 -19.18 -1.95
N ALA A 16 10.75 -19.06 -0.94
CA ALA A 16 9.38 -18.56 -1.04
C ALA A 16 8.96 -17.87 0.26
N MET A 17 7.99 -16.96 0.18
CA MET A 17 7.40 -16.29 1.34
C MET A 17 6.02 -16.87 1.66
N LEU A 18 5.83 -17.33 2.90
CA LEU A 18 4.53 -17.68 3.45
C LEU A 18 3.98 -16.49 4.25
N MET A 19 2.86 -15.94 3.79
CA MET A 19 2.03 -15.00 4.56
C MET A 19 0.99 -15.78 5.36
N ASP A 20 0.94 -15.52 6.66
CA ASP A 20 -0.09 -15.95 7.61
C ASP A 20 -0.89 -14.72 8.04
N ALA A 21 -2.08 -14.57 7.48
CA ALA A 21 -3.01 -13.47 7.73
C ALA A 21 -4.30 -14.02 8.36
N PRO A 22 -4.42 -14.00 9.70
CA PRO A 22 -5.54 -14.63 10.40
C PRO A 22 -6.92 -14.21 9.84
N PRO A 23 -7.78 -15.17 9.39
CA PRO A 23 -9.00 -14.89 8.61
C PRO A 23 -10.01 -13.98 9.29
N MET A 24 -10.02 -13.98 10.63
CA MET A 24 -10.96 -13.18 11.42
C MET A 24 -10.73 -11.66 11.29
N ARG A 25 -9.64 -11.20 10.65
CA ARG A 25 -9.31 -9.77 10.57
C ARG A 25 -8.97 -9.28 9.17
N GLU A 26 -8.32 -10.08 8.34
CA GLU A 26 -7.83 -9.62 7.05
C GLU A 26 -8.17 -10.62 5.94
N GLN A 27 -8.80 -10.12 4.88
CA GLN A 27 -9.08 -10.93 3.71
C GLN A 27 -7.83 -10.95 2.83
N ILE A 28 -7.37 -12.15 2.46
CA ILE A 28 -6.22 -12.30 1.55
C ILE A 28 -6.58 -12.03 0.07
N THR A 29 -7.88 -12.00 -0.26
CA THR A 29 -8.35 -11.85 -1.65
C THR A 29 -7.95 -10.52 -2.29
N PRO A 30 -8.08 -9.35 -1.64
CA PRO A 30 -7.58 -8.08 -2.16
C PRO A 30 -6.09 -8.11 -2.49
N PHE A 31 -5.25 -8.67 -1.61
CA PHE A 31 -3.81 -8.82 -1.85
C PHE A 31 -3.55 -9.63 -3.13
N ILE A 32 -4.16 -10.81 -3.23
CA ILE A 32 -4.01 -11.70 -4.40
C ILE A 32 -4.49 -11.00 -5.69
N THR A 33 -5.57 -10.24 -5.61
CA THR A 33 -6.14 -9.54 -6.77
C THR A 33 -5.21 -8.45 -7.26
N ILE A 34 -4.66 -7.64 -6.35
CA ILE A 34 -3.73 -6.56 -6.67
C ILE A 34 -2.41 -7.12 -7.20
N ALA A 35 -1.84 -8.16 -6.56
CA ALA A 35 -0.59 -8.77 -7.01
C ALA A 35 -0.71 -9.29 -8.45
N HIS A 36 -1.76 -10.04 -8.77
CA HIS A 36 -1.99 -10.51 -10.13
C HIS A 36 -2.20 -9.36 -11.12
N HIS A 37 -2.90 -8.30 -10.72
CA HIS A 37 -3.14 -7.14 -11.58
C HIS A 37 -1.83 -6.41 -11.91
N LEU A 38 -1.01 -6.10 -10.91
CA LEU A 38 0.28 -5.46 -11.11
C LEU A 38 1.23 -6.32 -11.98
N ASN A 39 1.20 -7.64 -11.81
CA ASN A 39 1.97 -8.55 -12.66
C ASN A 39 1.48 -8.57 -14.11
N LYS A 40 0.17 -8.50 -14.35
CA LYS A 40 -0.38 -8.33 -15.72
C LYS A 40 0.04 -7.01 -16.37
N LEU A 41 0.31 -5.97 -15.58
CA LEU A 41 0.85 -4.69 -16.05
C LEU A 41 2.38 -4.69 -16.19
N GLY A 42 3.06 -5.76 -15.78
CA GLY A 42 4.51 -5.91 -15.83
C GLY A 42 5.28 -5.15 -14.74
N LEU A 43 4.66 -4.89 -13.58
CA LEU A 43 5.23 -4.05 -12.51
C LEU A 43 5.90 -4.83 -11.36
N GLY A 44 6.00 -6.15 -11.44
CA GLY A 44 6.80 -6.97 -10.51
C GLY A 44 6.25 -7.03 -9.08
N ALA A 45 5.00 -7.43 -8.91
CA ALA A 45 4.46 -7.82 -7.60
C ALA A 45 4.75 -9.32 -7.33
N PRO A 46 4.69 -9.81 -6.07
CA PRO A 46 4.99 -11.20 -5.79
C PRO A 46 4.12 -12.16 -6.61
N GLU A 47 4.73 -13.13 -7.30
CA GLU A 47 3.96 -14.22 -7.89
C GLU A 47 3.25 -15.02 -6.80
N ILE A 48 1.94 -15.26 -6.97
CA ILE A 48 1.16 -16.04 -6.02
C ILE A 48 1.21 -17.50 -6.44
N PHE A 49 2.01 -18.30 -5.75
CA PHE A 49 2.10 -19.73 -6.04
C PHE A 49 0.82 -20.45 -5.60
N HIS A 50 0.45 -20.32 -4.32
CA HIS A 50 -0.68 -21.04 -3.72
C HIS A 50 -1.35 -20.15 -2.65
N HIS A 51 -2.64 -20.37 -2.37
CA HIS A 51 -3.32 -19.68 -1.28
C HIS A 51 -4.41 -20.55 -0.63
N ASP A 52 -4.65 -20.34 0.67
CA ASP A 52 -5.80 -20.88 1.39
C ASP A 52 -6.61 -19.72 1.97
N LYS A 53 -7.72 -19.39 1.32
CA LYS A 53 -8.60 -18.29 1.74
C LYS A 53 -9.34 -18.58 3.04
N THR A 54 -9.55 -19.85 3.37
CA THR A 54 -10.28 -20.25 4.57
C THR A 54 -9.41 -20.03 5.81
N ASN A 55 -8.13 -20.38 5.71
CA ASN A 55 -7.17 -20.28 6.81
C ASN A 55 -6.26 -19.04 6.73
N GLY A 56 -6.34 -18.26 5.65
CA GLY A 56 -5.64 -16.97 5.54
C GLY A 56 -4.17 -17.09 5.15
N PHE A 57 -3.82 -18.13 4.38
CA PHE A 57 -2.44 -18.36 3.96
C PHE A 57 -2.21 -17.97 2.50
N ILE A 58 -1.04 -17.40 2.22
CA ILE A 58 -0.52 -17.22 0.85
C ILE A 58 0.92 -17.71 0.81
N LEU A 59 1.24 -18.58 -0.14
CA LEU A 59 2.61 -18.89 -0.54
C LEU A 59 2.93 -18.11 -1.81
N MET A 60 3.95 -17.27 -1.76
CA MET A 60 4.32 -16.36 -2.84
C MET A 60 5.82 -16.31 -3.08
N GLU A 61 6.21 -15.67 -4.17
CA GLU A 61 7.60 -15.36 -4.51
C GLU A 61 8.33 -14.64 -3.38
N ASP A 62 9.63 -14.92 -3.26
CA ASP A 62 10.53 -14.23 -2.36
C ASP A 62 11.49 -13.33 -3.15
N PHE A 63 11.36 -12.01 -2.97
CA PHE A 63 12.25 -11.02 -3.58
C PHE A 63 13.62 -10.93 -2.89
N GLY A 64 13.87 -11.75 -1.88
CA GLY A 64 15.10 -11.72 -1.10
C GLY A 64 15.14 -10.53 -0.15
N ASP A 65 16.33 -10.09 0.20
CA ASP A 65 16.53 -9.08 1.25
C ASP A 65 16.85 -7.68 0.73
N ASN A 66 17.11 -7.53 -0.57
CA ASN A 66 17.58 -6.29 -1.20
C ASN A 66 16.49 -5.23 -1.36
N THR A 67 15.84 -4.87 -0.26
CA THR A 67 14.96 -3.70 -0.19
C THR A 67 15.74 -2.43 -0.53
N PHE A 68 15.06 -1.41 -1.04
CA PHE A 68 15.70 -0.12 -1.33
C PHE A 68 16.32 0.48 -0.07
N THR A 69 15.70 0.31 1.11
CA THR A 69 16.30 0.71 2.39
C THR A 69 17.64 -0.01 2.66
N GLN A 70 17.72 -1.32 2.45
CA GLN A 70 18.98 -2.05 2.62
C GLN A 70 20.05 -1.60 1.61
N LEU A 71 19.66 -1.38 0.36
CA LEU A 71 20.57 -0.91 -0.69
C LEU A 71 21.11 0.49 -0.40
N LEU A 72 20.28 1.40 0.13
CA LEU A 72 20.73 2.72 0.59
C LEU A 72 21.73 2.59 1.73
N ASN A 73 21.43 1.76 2.72
CA ASN A 73 22.32 1.53 3.87
C ASN A 73 23.66 0.90 3.44
N SER A 74 23.68 0.15 2.33
CA SER A 74 24.91 -0.41 1.75
C SER A 74 25.66 0.55 0.82
N GLY A 75 25.23 1.81 0.70
CA GLY A 75 25.90 2.85 -0.09
C GLY A 75 25.46 2.94 -1.55
N THR A 76 24.35 2.30 -1.93
CA THR A 76 23.76 2.50 -3.27
C THR A 76 23.30 3.95 -3.41
N ASN A 77 23.45 4.53 -4.62
CA ASN A 77 23.04 5.90 -4.88
C ASN A 77 21.53 6.08 -4.70
N GLU A 78 21.14 7.04 -3.86
CA GLU A 78 19.75 7.33 -3.55
C GLU A 78 18.94 7.78 -4.77
N ILE A 79 19.50 8.68 -5.57
CA ILE A 79 18.83 9.24 -6.75
C ILE A 79 18.46 8.13 -7.73
N ASP A 80 19.33 7.13 -7.92
CA ASP A 80 19.07 6.04 -8.86
C ASP A 80 17.95 5.11 -8.38
N LEU A 81 17.86 4.85 -7.07
CA LEU A 81 16.76 4.07 -6.49
C LEU A 81 15.43 4.83 -6.59
N TYR A 82 15.40 6.10 -6.20
CA TYR A 82 14.18 6.90 -6.34
C TYR A 82 13.75 7.05 -7.80
N ARG A 83 14.69 7.21 -8.74
CA ARG A 83 14.38 7.22 -10.17
C ARG A 83 13.71 5.92 -10.60
N SER A 84 14.26 4.78 -10.18
CA SER A 84 13.67 3.46 -10.48
C SER A 84 12.25 3.31 -9.90
N ALA A 85 12.03 3.78 -8.67
CA ALA A 85 10.70 3.78 -8.04
C ALA A 85 9.71 4.70 -8.80
N VAL A 86 10.14 5.89 -9.20
CA VAL A 86 9.33 6.82 -10.00
C VAL A 86 9.02 6.25 -11.38
N ASP A 87 9.95 5.56 -12.03
CA ASP A 87 9.73 4.91 -13.32
C ASP A 87 8.62 3.83 -13.24
N VAL A 88 8.51 3.11 -12.11
CA VAL A 88 7.40 2.18 -11.83
C VAL A 88 6.07 2.94 -11.74
N LEU A 89 6.02 4.07 -11.03
CA LEU A 89 4.80 4.87 -10.92
C LEU A 89 4.39 5.50 -12.26
N ILE A 90 5.34 5.96 -13.06
CA ILE A 90 5.09 6.46 -14.42
C ILE A 90 4.45 5.36 -15.26
N ARG A 91 5.05 4.16 -15.29
CA ARG A 91 4.49 3.01 -16.03
C ARG A 91 3.10 2.63 -15.56
N LEU A 92 2.86 2.63 -14.24
CA LEU A 92 1.53 2.36 -13.69
C LEU A 92 0.52 3.42 -14.15
N HIS A 93 0.86 4.70 -14.03
CA HIS A 93 -0.06 5.81 -14.29
C HIS A 93 -0.32 6.06 -15.78
N GLU A 94 0.62 5.73 -16.66
CA GLU A 94 0.45 5.81 -18.11
C GLU A 94 -0.33 4.62 -18.69
N ASN A 95 -0.42 3.51 -17.95
CA ASN A 95 -1.10 2.32 -18.40
C ASN A 95 -2.61 2.39 -18.15
N ARG A 96 -3.40 2.58 -19.21
CA ARG A 96 -4.88 2.61 -19.12
C ARG A 96 -5.50 1.33 -18.58
N ALA A 97 -4.80 0.20 -18.61
CA ALA A 97 -5.26 -1.03 -17.99
C ALA A 97 -5.14 -1.00 -16.45
N ALA A 98 -4.41 -0.05 -15.87
CA ALA A 98 -4.25 0.08 -14.41
C ALA A 98 -5.59 0.23 -13.69
N ILE A 99 -6.57 0.91 -14.31
CA ILE A 99 -7.92 1.08 -13.76
C ILE A 99 -8.88 -0.08 -14.07
N GLN A 100 -8.44 -1.11 -14.81
CA GLN A 100 -9.25 -2.29 -15.14
C GLN A 100 -9.26 -3.31 -14.00
N ILE A 101 -9.51 -2.83 -12.79
CA ILE A 101 -9.59 -3.61 -11.55
C ILE A 101 -10.71 -3.05 -10.68
N HIS A 102 -11.44 -3.93 -10.01
CA HIS A 102 -12.50 -3.53 -9.11
C HIS A 102 -11.93 -3.23 -7.72
N VAL A 103 -11.69 -1.96 -7.43
CA VAL A 103 -11.29 -1.44 -6.12
C VAL A 103 -12.14 -0.24 -5.74
N PRO A 104 -12.30 0.06 -4.44
CA PRO A 104 -12.95 1.29 -4.00
C PRO A 104 -12.25 2.54 -4.59
N PRO A 105 -13.00 3.60 -4.94
CA PRO A 105 -12.40 4.82 -5.43
C PRO A 105 -11.60 5.52 -4.32
N TYR A 106 -10.43 6.03 -4.67
CA TYR A 106 -9.70 6.98 -3.84
C TYR A 106 -10.14 8.40 -4.21
N ASP A 107 -11.32 8.78 -3.74
CA ASP A 107 -11.95 10.05 -4.06
C ASP A 107 -11.76 11.10 -2.95
N ARG A 108 -12.38 12.26 -3.14
CA ARG A 108 -12.33 13.38 -2.20
C ARG A 108 -12.86 13.02 -0.82
N GLN A 109 -13.89 12.17 -0.74
CA GLN A 109 -14.44 11.77 0.56
C GLN A 109 -13.42 10.89 1.28
N THR A 110 -12.82 9.93 0.59
CA THR A 110 -11.76 9.08 1.14
C THR A 110 -10.57 9.91 1.65
N MET A 111 -10.12 10.91 0.88
CA MET A 111 -9.04 11.82 1.31
C MET A 111 -9.39 12.58 2.61
N ILE A 112 -10.64 13.01 2.76
CA ILE A 112 -11.10 13.68 3.98
C ILE A 112 -11.16 12.70 5.14
N ASP A 113 -11.79 11.53 4.95
CA ASP A 113 -11.92 10.51 5.98
C ASP A 113 -10.56 10.09 6.55
N GLU A 114 -9.54 9.98 5.70
CA GLU A 114 -8.17 9.65 6.11
C GLU A 114 -7.51 10.79 6.90
N SER A 115 -7.78 12.04 6.53
CA SER A 115 -7.27 13.19 7.29
C SER A 115 -7.86 13.27 8.71
N LEU A 116 -9.04 12.69 8.92
CA LEU A 116 -9.73 12.69 10.21
C LEU A 116 -9.10 11.75 11.25
N LEU A 117 -8.13 10.91 10.86
CA LEU A 117 -7.33 10.13 11.82
C LEU A 117 -6.63 11.02 12.85
N MET A 118 -6.20 12.23 12.48
CA MET A 118 -5.58 13.16 13.43
C MET A 118 -6.56 13.64 14.52
N PRO A 119 -7.69 14.29 14.18
CA PRO A 119 -8.64 14.77 15.19
C PRO A 119 -9.42 13.67 15.91
N ASP A 120 -9.78 12.57 15.22
CA ASP A 120 -10.70 11.57 15.77
C ASP A 120 -9.96 10.44 16.51
N TRP A 121 -8.70 10.16 16.17
CA TRP A 121 -7.91 9.09 16.78
C TRP A 121 -6.70 9.60 17.55
N TYR A 122 -5.82 10.37 16.90
CA TYR A 122 -4.55 10.78 17.52
C TYR A 122 -4.77 11.78 18.67
N TYR A 123 -5.58 12.81 18.45
CA TYR A 123 -5.87 13.82 19.47
C TYR A 123 -6.42 13.23 20.78
N PRO A 124 -7.50 12.41 20.78
CA PRO A 124 -8.00 11.84 22.03
C PRO A 124 -7.02 10.88 22.69
N ALA A 125 -6.21 10.13 21.91
CA ALA A 125 -5.19 9.25 22.47
C ALA A 125 -4.12 10.00 23.26
N ILE A 126 -3.72 11.19 22.81
CA ILE A 126 -2.68 12.01 23.46
C ILE A 126 -3.25 12.96 24.52
N ARG A 127 -4.47 13.47 24.31
CA ARG A 127 -5.07 14.54 25.15
C ARG A 127 -6.12 14.01 26.13
N GLY A 128 -6.52 12.75 26.03
CA GLY A 128 -7.53 12.13 26.90
C GLY A 128 -8.94 12.71 26.77
N SER A 129 -9.20 13.49 25.71
CA SER A 129 -10.49 14.14 25.45
C SER A 129 -10.72 14.29 23.95
N HIS A 130 -11.99 14.28 23.53
CA HIS A 130 -12.37 14.51 22.14
C HIS A 130 -12.46 16.00 21.83
N ILE A 131 -12.17 16.37 20.59
CA ILE A 131 -12.46 17.72 20.10
C ILE A 131 -13.98 17.95 20.01
N SER A 132 -14.40 19.21 20.05
CA SER A 132 -15.81 19.54 19.84
C SER A 132 -16.23 19.32 18.39
N THR A 133 -17.53 19.06 18.17
CA THR A 133 -18.11 18.93 16.82
C THR A 133 -17.80 20.15 15.94
N ARG A 134 -17.76 21.35 16.54
CA ARG A 134 -17.41 22.58 15.82
C ARG A 134 -15.98 22.56 15.30
N ILE A 135 -15.00 22.23 16.15
CA ILE A 135 -13.59 22.16 15.75
C ILE A 135 -13.39 21.08 14.68
N ARG A 136 -14.09 19.94 14.82
CA ARG A 136 -14.05 18.87 13.83
C ARG A 136 -14.59 19.35 12.47
N GLN A 137 -15.67 20.11 12.46
CA GLN A 137 -16.22 20.68 11.23
C GLN A 137 -15.28 21.73 10.62
N ASP A 138 -14.72 22.63 11.43
CA ASP A 138 -13.75 23.63 10.98
C ASP A 138 -12.52 22.96 10.32
N TYR A 139 -12.08 21.81 10.86
CA TYR A 139 -11.00 20.99 10.28
C TYR A 139 -11.38 20.38 8.92
N ILE A 140 -12.59 19.85 8.79
CA ILE A 140 -13.13 19.31 7.52
C ILE A 140 -13.23 20.43 6.47
N ASP A 141 -13.75 21.59 6.86
CA ASP A 141 -13.91 22.74 5.96
C ASP A 141 -12.56 23.25 5.45
N ALA A 142 -11.52 23.25 6.29
CA ALA A 142 -10.15 23.57 5.89
C ALA A 142 -9.62 22.59 4.83
N TRP A 143 -9.85 21.28 5.00
CA TRP A 143 -9.48 20.28 3.99
C TRP A 143 -10.26 20.44 2.69
N HIS A 144 -11.57 20.74 2.76
CA HIS A 144 -12.34 21.07 1.56
C HIS A 144 -11.73 22.26 0.82
N GLN A 145 -11.31 23.31 1.53
CA GLN A 145 -10.64 24.46 0.90
C GLN A 145 -9.36 24.03 0.19
N VAL A 146 -8.48 23.26 0.82
CA VAL A 146 -7.24 22.77 0.18
C VAL A 146 -7.56 21.92 -1.06
N LEU A 147 -8.42 20.92 -0.92
CA LEU A 147 -8.74 19.98 -1.99
C LEU A 147 -9.47 20.66 -3.16
N ASN A 148 -10.21 21.76 -2.93
CA ASN A 148 -10.88 22.52 -3.99
C ASN A 148 -9.90 23.24 -4.93
N HIS A 149 -8.66 23.46 -4.50
CA HIS A 149 -7.62 24.08 -5.34
C HIS A 149 -6.83 23.06 -6.16
N LEU A 150 -7.03 21.76 -5.93
CA LEU A 150 -6.36 20.73 -6.71
C LEU A 150 -6.92 20.68 -8.13
N PRO A 151 -6.07 20.46 -9.14
CA PRO A 151 -6.55 20.22 -10.50
C PRO A 151 -7.33 18.91 -10.57
N ALA A 152 -8.09 18.72 -11.65
CA ALA A 152 -8.60 17.40 -11.99
C ALA A 152 -7.43 16.47 -12.32
N PHE A 153 -7.50 15.22 -11.85
CA PHE A 153 -6.53 14.18 -12.16
C PHE A 153 -7.19 13.13 -13.04
N GLU A 154 -6.43 12.59 -13.99
CA GLU A 154 -6.84 11.37 -14.69
C GLU A 154 -6.86 10.20 -13.69
N PRO A 155 -7.95 9.41 -13.63
CA PRO A 155 -8.03 8.27 -12.73
C PRO A 155 -6.91 7.26 -13.01
N THR A 156 -6.25 6.81 -11.94
CA THR A 156 -5.25 5.75 -11.98
C THR A 156 -5.33 4.91 -10.71
N LEU A 157 -4.65 3.76 -10.72
CA LEU A 157 -4.50 2.93 -9.53
C LEU A 157 -3.52 3.59 -8.55
N VAL A 158 -3.97 3.87 -7.34
CA VAL A 158 -3.13 4.41 -6.26
C VAL A 158 -2.70 3.28 -5.34
N LEU A 159 -1.38 3.06 -5.19
CA LEU A 159 -0.82 2.01 -4.33
C LEU A 159 -0.87 2.34 -2.84
N ARG A 160 -1.08 3.62 -2.50
CA ARG A 160 -1.13 4.22 -1.15
C ARG A 160 0.19 4.14 -0.37
N ASP A 161 0.66 2.93 -0.07
CA ASP A 161 1.85 2.68 0.75
C ASP A 161 3.11 2.43 -0.09
N PHE A 162 3.39 3.29 -1.08
CA PHE A 162 4.55 3.12 -1.96
C PHE A 162 5.83 3.73 -1.34
N GLN A 163 6.56 2.90 -0.58
CA GLN A 163 7.72 3.34 0.21
C GLN A 163 8.91 2.38 0.14
N LEU A 164 10.12 2.91 0.36
CA LEU A 164 11.39 2.21 0.16
C LEU A 164 11.57 0.91 0.94
N THR A 165 10.88 0.75 2.08
CA THR A 165 10.97 -0.43 2.93
C THR A 165 10.30 -1.66 2.32
N ILE A 166 9.44 -1.47 1.31
CA ILE A 166 8.71 -2.54 0.62
C ILE A 166 9.03 -2.62 -0.88
N LEU A 167 10.01 -1.83 -1.35
CA LEU A 167 10.48 -1.88 -2.74
C LEU A 167 11.78 -2.68 -2.81
N PHE A 168 11.88 -3.54 -3.83
CA PHE A 168 13.01 -4.44 -4.06
C PHE A 168 13.61 -4.17 -5.44
N LYS A 169 14.90 -4.50 -5.59
CA LYS A 169 15.63 -4.38 -6.87
C LYS A 169 15.56 -5.66 -7.69
#